data_AF-A0A963A956-F1
#
_entry.id   AF-A0A963A956-F1
#
_cell.length_a   1.000
_cell.length_b   1.000
_cell.length_c   1.000
_cell.angle_alpha   90.00
_cell.angle_beta   90.00
_cell.angle_gamma   90.00
#
_symmetry.space_group_name_H-M   'P 1'
#
loop_
_entity.id
_entity.type
_entity.pdbx_description
1 polymer ?
#
loop_
_entity_poly.entity_id
_entity_poly.type
_entity_poly.pdbx_seq_one_letter_code
_entity_poly.pdbx_strand_id
1 'polypeptide(L)'
;MPERKWSIDSLVLIFTFILFAQALSYVVPQGEFERQPYPHDPERHMVVAGTFEPVAGDDRVTLPPWQFLLSISSGFADAQDVIFLIFLVGGVI
;
A
#
# COMPACT_ATOMS: atom_id res chain seq x y z
N MET A 1 -36.48 18.27 7.68
CA MET A 1 -35.86 17.53 6.56
C MET A 1 -34.93 16.50 7.20
N PRO A 2 -35.11 15.19 7.00
CA PRO A 2 -34.31 14.20 7.71
C PRO A 2 -32.91 14.17 7.11
N GLU A 3 -31.91 14.45 7.94
CA GLU A 3 -30.51 14.45 7.54
C GLU A 3 -30.05 13.01 7.38
N ARG A 4 -29.72 12.62 6.14
CA ARG A 4 -29.28 11.26 5.83
C ARG A 4 -27.90 11.02 6.46
N LYS A 5 -27.88 10.50 7.68
CA LYS A 5 -26.67 9.97 8.33
C LYS A 5 -26.22 8.72 7.59
N TRP A 6 -25.41 8.90 6.56
CA TRP A 6 -24.72 7.80 5.89
C TRP A 6 -23.55 7.39 6.80
N SER A 7 -23.82 6.48 7.72
CA SER A 7 -22.79 5.87 8.57
C SER A 7 -22.18 4.71 7.80
N ILE A 8 -21.06 4.95 7.14
CA ILE A 8 -20.23 3.88 6.56
C ILE A 8 -19.44 3.27 7.71
N ASP A 9 -19.57 1.96 7.89
CA ASP A 9 -18.74 1.24 8.85
C ASP A 9 -17.26 1.32 8.43
N SER A 10 -16.37 1.57 9.38
CA SER A 10 -14.93 1.67 9.13
C SER A 10 -14.38 0.42 8.43
N LEU A 11 -14.88 -0.77 8.75
CA LEU A 11 -14.48 -2.02 8.10
C LEU A 11 -14.89 -2.05 6.62
N VAL A 12 -16.10 -1.57 6.31
CA VAL A 12 -16.58 -1.48 4.92
C VAL A 12 -15.75 -0.48 4.13
N LEU A 13 -15.40 0.65 4.75
CA LEU A 13 -14.55 1.67 4.13
C LEU A 13 -13.15 1.11 3.81
N ILE A 14 -12.50 0.48 4.79
CA ILE A 14 -11.19 -0.14 4.61
C ILE A 14 -11.25 -1.24 3.54
N PHE A 15 -12.25 -2.11 3.58
CA PHE A 15 -12.43 -3.16 2.58
C PHE A 15 -12.60 -2.59 1.17
N THR A 16 -13.36 -1.51 1.03
CA THR A 16 -13.53 -0.80 -0.24
C THR A 16 -12.21 -0.24 -0.75
N PHE A 17 -11.37 0.32 0.13
CA PHE A 17 -10.03 0.79 -0.24
C PHE A 17 -9.11 -0.34 -0.69
N ILE A 18 -9.18 -1.52 -0.06
CA ILE A 18 -8.40 -2.69 -0.49
C ILE A 18 -8.78 -3.10 -1.92
N LEU A 19 -10.08 -3.20 -2.21
CA LEU A 19 -10.56 -3.54 -3.56
C LEU A 19 -10.19 -2.45 -4.59
N PHE A 20 -10.30 -1.19 -4.20
CA PHE A 20 -9.91 -0.06 -5.04
C PHE A 20 -8.42 -0.09 -5.37
N ALA A 21 -7.55 -0.36 -4.38
CA ALA A 21 -6.12 -0.49 -4.58
C ALA A 21 -5.79 -1.68 -5.50
N GLN A 22 -6.45 -2.83 -5.32
CA GLN A 22 -6.30 -3.98 -6.21
C GLN A 22 -6.62 -3.63 -7.66
N ALA A 23 -7.73 -2.94 -7.91
CA ALA A 23 -8.11 -2.51 -9.25
C ALA A 23 -7.10 -1.52 -9.84
N LEU A 24 -6.62 -0.57 -9.02
CA LEU A 24 -5.64 0.43 -9.43
C LEU A 24 -4.30 -0.22 -9.82
N SER A 25 -3.88 -1.28 -9.14
CA SER A 25 -2.66 -2.04 -9.45
C SER A 25 -2.66 -2.66 -10.85
N TYR A 26 -3.82 -2.83 -11.50
CA TYR A 26 -3.91 -3.29 -12.89
C TYR A 26 -3.81 -2.15 -13.91
N VAL A 27 -4.10 -0.92 -13.50
CA VAL A 27 -4.10 0.25 -14.38
C VAL A 27 -2.74 0.96 -14.34
N VAL A 28 -2.09 0.99 -13.17
CA VAL A 28 -0.82 1.69 -12.97
C VAL A 28 0.34 0.82 -13.48
N PRO A 29 1.12 1.31 -14.47
CA PRO A 29 2.25 0.56 -15.00
C PRO A 29 3.39 0.47 -13.98
N GLN A 30 4.04 -0.67 -13.93
CA GLN A 30 5.27 -0.87 -13.16
C GLN A 30 6.45 -0.27 -13.94
N GLY A 31 7.17 0.65 -13.32
CA GLY A 31 8.32 1.29 -13.93
C GLY A 31 9.33 1.72 -12.87
N GLU A 32 10.57 1.88 -13.31
CA GLU A 32 11.68 2.31 -12.48
C GLU A 32 12.23 3.63 -12.99
N PHE A 33 12.85 4.38 -12.07
CA PHE A 33 13.57 5.60 -12.39
C PHE A 33 15.05 5.36 -12.12
N GLU A 34 15.89 5.84 -13.03
CA GLU A 34 17.33 5.93 -12.78
C GLU A 34 17.60 6.79 -11.54
N ARG A 35 18.51 6.32 -10.68
CA ARG A 35 18.89 6.98 -9.43
C ARG A 35 20.35 7.39 -9.50
N GLN A 36 20.62 8.67 -9.26
CA GLN A 36 21.98 9.21 -9.17
C GLN A 36 22.27 9.74 -7.77
N PRO A 37 23.53 9.71 -7.30
CA PRO A 37 23.89 10.30 -6.00
C PRO A 37 23.58 11.80 -5.98
N TYR A 38 23.15 12.30 -4.82
CA TYR A 38 22.80 13.70 -4.64
C TYR A 38 24.09 14.55 -4.72
N PRO A 39 24.11 15.67 -5.47
CA PRO A 39 25.34 16.42 -5.73
C PRO A 39 26.10 16.93 -4.49
N HIS A 40 25.40 17.05 -3.36
CA HIS A 40 25.95 17.55 -2.09
C HIS A 40 25.96 16.49 -0.98
N ASP A 41 25.48 15.27 -1.24
CA ASP A 41 25.39 14.20 -0.25
C ASP A 41 25.39 12.82 -0.96
N PRO A 42 26.54 12.14 -1.05
CA PRO A 42 26.64 10.83 -1.72
C PRO A 42 25.81 9.72 -1.06
N GLU A 43 25.40 9.88 0.21
CA GLU A 43 24.56 8.88 0.91
C GLU A 43 23.09 8.97 0.49
N ARG A 44 22.70 10.04 -0.22
CA ARG A 44 21.36 10.24 -0.73
C ARG A 44 21.32 10.00 -2.22
N HIS A 45 20.30 9.27 -2.67
CA HIS A 45 20.03 9.10 -4.09
C HIS A 45 18.84 9.98 -4.52
N MET A 46 18.96 10.63 -5.67
CA MET A 46 17.86 11.34 -6.32
C MET A 46 17.43 10.60 -7.59
N VAL A 47 16.13 10.66 -7.90
CA VAL A 47 15.60 10.18 -9.17
C VAL A 47 15.91 11.19 -10.27
N VAL A 48 16.33 10.70 -11.44
CA VAL A 48 16.53 11.55 -12.62
C VAL A 48 15.18 11.79 -13.29
N ALA A 49 14.86 13.06 -13.57
CA ALA A 49 13.60 13.41 -14.22
C ALA A 49 13.61 12.96 -15.69
N GLY A 50 12.53 12.34 -16.15
CA GLY A 50 12.37 11.90 -17.54
C GLY A 50 12.96 10.53 -17.87
N THR A 51 13.63 9.87 -16.92
CA THR A 51 14.20 8.51 -17.07
C THR A 51 13.23 7.44 -16.57
N PHE A 52 11.92 7.64 -16.76
CA PHE A 52 10.93 6.61 -16.43
C PHE A 52 11.04 5.51 -17.48
N GLU A 53 11.42 4.31 -17.05
CA GLU A 53 11.48 3.14 -17.91
C GLU A 53 10.53 2.06 -17.36
N PRO A 54 9.57 1.56 -18.15
CA PRO A 54 8.69 0.50 -17.69
C PRO A 54 9.51 -0.78 -17.46
N VAL A 55 9.23 -1.47 -16.35
CA VAL A 55 9.90 -2.73 -16.01
C VAL A 55 9.74 -3.73 -17.15
N ALA A 56 10.81 -4.46 -17.47
CA ALA A 56 10.83 -5.49 -18.51
C ALA A 56 9.75 -6.54 -18.26
N GLY A 57 9.18 -7.10 -19.33
CA GLY A 57 8.00 -7.98 -19.25
C GLY A 57 8.16 -9.17 -18.30
N ASP A 58 9.37 -9.71 -18.18
CA ASP A 58 9.67 -10.87 -17.34
C ASP A 58 9.71 -10.55 -15.84
N ASP A 59 9.98 -9.30 -15.48
CA ASP A 59 10.05 -8.83 -14.08
C ASP A 59 8.73 -8.22 -13.60
N ARG A 60 7.71 -8.14 -14.47
CA ARG A 60 6.40 -7.60 -14.11
C ARG A 60 5.63 -8.55 -13.21
N VAL A 61 5.30 -8.09 -12.01
CA VAL A 61 4.50 -8.87 -11.06
C VAL A 61 3.02 -8.58 -11.28
N THR A 62 2.28 -9.51 -11.86
CA THR A 62 0.82 -9.41 -11.95
C THR A 62 0.17 -10.00 -10.71
N LEU A 63 -0.70 -9.23 -10.04
CA LEU A 63 -1.42 -9.72 -8.88
C LEU A 63 -2.59 -10.62 -9.32
N PRO A 64 -2.77 -11.82 -8.71
CA PRO A 64 -3.94 -12.64 -8.99
C PRO A 64 -5.24 -11.95 -8.53
N PRO A 65 -6.40 -12.22 -9.15
CA PRO A 65 -7.67 -11.57 -8.80
C PRO A 65 -8.11 -11.74 -7.34
N TRP A 66 -7.64 -12.79 -6.66
CA TRP A 66 -7.92 -13.09 -5.25
C TRP A 66 -6.89 -12.51 -4.28
N GLN A 67 -5.91 -11.73 -4.74
CA GLN A 67 -4.85 -11.15 -3.91
C GLN A 67 -5.39 -10.34 -2.73
N PHE A 68 -6.52 -9.64 -2.91
CA PHE A 68 -7.15 -8.84 -1.86
C PHE A 68 -7.48 -9.65 -0.60
N LEU A 69 -7.75 -10.96 -0.73
CA LEU A 69 -7.99 -11.86 0.41
C LEU A 69 -6.71 -12.07 1.22
N LEU A 70 -5.56 -12.17 0.54
CA LEU A 70 -4.25 -12.35 1.17
C LEU A 70 -3.74 -11.03 1.78
N SER A 71 -4.10 -9.89 1.19
CA SER A 71 -3.74 -8.56 1.70
C SER A 71 -4.23 -8.32 3.12
N ILE A 72 -5.35 -8.95 3.52
CA ILE A 72 -5.85 -8.87 4.91
C ILE A 72 -4.83 -9.46 5.88
N SER A 73 -4.34 -10.68 5.60
CA SER A 73 -3.33 -11.34 6.43
C SER A 73 -2.02 -10.55 6.48
N SER A 74 -1.58 -9.98 5.36
CA SER A 74 -0.39 -9.13 5.31
C SER A 74 -0.58 -7.88 6.18
N GLY A 75 -1.74 -7.22 6.09
CA GLY A 75 -2.03 -6.05 6.90
C GLY A 75 -2.05 -6.35 8.40
N PHE A 76 -2.49 -7.54 8.82
CA PHE A 76 -2.36 -7.98 10.21
C PHE A 76 -0.91 -8.14 10.65
N ALA A 77 -0.04 -8.68 9.77
CA ALA A 77 1.38 -8.81 10.06
C ALA A 77 2.06 -7.43 10.19
N ASP A 78 1.74 -6.48 9.31
CA ASP A 78 2.27 -5.12 9.36
C ASP A 78 1.77 -4.34 10.59
N ALA A 79 0.54 -4.61 11.03
CA ALA A 79 -0.06 -4.00 12.21
C ALA A 79 0.33 -4.70 13.53
N GLN A 80 1.18 -5.73 13.48
CA GLN A 80 1.53 -6.57 14.63
C GLN A 80 1.94 -5.74 15.85
N ASP A 81 2.84 -4.77 15.68
CA ASP A 81 3.39 -3.98 16.79
C ASP A 81 2.29 -3.21 17.55
N VAL A 82 1.32 -2.65 16.82
CA VAL A 82 0.20 -1.90 17.39
C VAL A 82 -0.77 -2.86 18.09
N ILE A 83 -1.06 -4.01 17.49
CA ILE A 83 -1.94 -5.03 18.09
C ILE A 83 -1.33 -5.53 19.39
N PHE A 84 -0.03 -5.87 19.40
CA PHE A 84 0.69 -6.28 20.61
C PHE A 84 0.72 -5.18 21.67
N LEU A 85 0.94 -3.92 21.28
CA LEU A 85 0.89 -2.78 22.19
C LEU A 85 -0.48 -2.65 22.86
N ILE A 86 -1.57 -2.71 22.08
CA ILE A 86 -2.94 -2.63 22.62
C ILE A 86 -3.22 -3.83 23.54
N PHE A 87 -2.79 -5.04 23.20
CA PHE A 87 -2.93 -6.21 24.08
C PHE A 87 -2.11 -6.08 25.36
N LEU A 88 -0.90 -5.55 25.31
CA LEU A 88 -0.06 -5.36 26.49
C LEU A 88 -0.62 -4.27 27.41
N VAL A 89 -0.99 -3.12 26.85
CA VAL A 89 -1.56 -2.01 27.64
C VAL A 89 -2.96 -2.34 28.13
N GLY A 90 -3.80 -2.94 27.29
CA GLY A 90 -5.19 -3.25 27.61
C GLY A 90 -5.40 -4.57 28.36
N GLY A 91 -4.46 -5.52 28.26
CA GLY A 91 -4.55 -6.86 28.89
C GLY A 91 -3.76 -7.01 30.19
N VAL A 92 -2.93 -6.04 30.57
CA VAL A 92 -2.25 -5.97 31.88
C VAL A 92 -3.09 -5.26 32.95
N ILE A 93 -4.27 -4.74 32.58
CA ILE A 93 -5.29 -4.19 33.49
C ILE A 93 -6.35 -5.25 33.78
#